data_AF-A0A966BSM7-F1
#
_entry.id   AF-A0A966BSM7-F1
#
_cell.length_a   1.000
_cell.length_b   1.000
_cell.length_c   1.000
_cell.angle_alpha   90.00
_cell.angle_beta   90.00
_cell.angle_gamma   90.00
#
_symmetry.space_group_name_H-M   'P 1'
#
loop_
_entity.id
_entity.type
_entity.pdbx_description
1 polymer ?
#
loop_
_entity_poly.entity_id
_entity_poly.type
_entity_poly.pdbx_seq_one_letter_code
_entity_poly.pdbx_strand_id
1 'polypeptide(L)'
;MSEPSGMIARIAAAIFKIRALIVLLFLIGTAVMAFFMLQLRVDAGFKKQLPLAHEYMQTFQFYEEFGGANRILVALMAREGDMFTPEFFEAFEQISSDVFLLPGV
;
A
#
# COMPACT_ATOMS: atom_id res chain seq x y z
N MET A 1 -15.81 3.14 52.31
CA MET A 1 -15.23 3.91 51.19
C MET A 1 -13.89 4.42 51.68
N SER A 2 -12.79 3.88 51.17
CA SER A 2 -11.44 4.24 51.62
C SER A 2 -11.16 5.70 51.29
N GLU A 3 -10.85 6.49 52.33
CA GLU A 3 -10.36 7.87 52.20
C GLU A 3 -9.22 7.90 51.17
N PRO A 4 -9.29 8.74 50.12
CA PRO A 4 -8.21 8.84 49.16
C PRO A 4 -6.95 9.29 49.91
N SER A 5 -5.88 8.48 49.84
CA SER A 5 -4.57 8.81 50.40
C SER A 5 -4.25 10.28 50.12
N GLY A 6 -3.92 11.06 51.15
CA GLY A 6 -3.79 12.53 51.05
C GLY A 6 -2.82 12.98 49.95
N MET A 7 -1.90 12.11 49.52
CA MET A 7 -1.04 12.31 48.35
C MET A 7 -1.84 12.40 47.03
N ILE A 8 -2.79 11.49 46.80
CA ILE A 8 -3.63 11.45 45.60
C ILE A 8 -4.51 12.69 45.52
N ALA A 9 -5.10 13.12 46.64
CA ALA A 9 -5.93 14.32 46.70
C ALA A 9 -5.14 15.59 46.35
N ARG A 10 -3.89 15.70 46.82
CA ARG A 10 -3.00 16.83 46.50
C ARG A 10 -2.58 16.85 45.03
N ILE A 11 -2.28 15.68 44.46
CA ILE A 11 -1.96 15.55 43.03
C ILE A 11 -3.18 15.90 42.17
N ALA A 12 -4.37 15.40 42.51
CA ALA A 12 -5.61 15.72 41.82
C ALA A 12 -5.89 17.22 41.83
N ALA A 13 -5.79 17.88 43.00
CA ALA A 13 -5.98 19.33 43.11
C ALA A 13 -4.98 20.12 42.26
N ALA A 14 -3.71 19.68 42.19
CA ALA A 14 -2.70 20.30 41.34
C ALA A 14 -3.04 20.17 39.85
N ILE A 15 -3.48 18.99 39.41
CA ILE A 15 -3.94 18.73 38.03
C ILE A 15 -5.17 19.59 37.69
N PHE A 16 -6.16 19.66 38.58
CA PHE A 16 -7.37 20.48 38.37
C PHE A 16 -7.05 21.98 38.29
N LYS A 17 -6.01 22.45 38.98
CA LYS A 17 -5.55 23.84 38.90
C LYS A 17 -5.00 24.20 37.51
N ILE A 18 -4.32 23.26 36.85
CA ILE A 18 -3.73 23.44 35.51
C ILE A 18 -4.56 22.82 34.38
N ARG A 19 -5.82 22.43 34.66
CA ARG A 19 -6.68 21.68 33.71
C ARG A 19 -6.78 22.31 32.32
N ALA A 20 -6.81 23.63 32.22
CA ALA A 20 -6.89 24.33 30.94
C ALA A 20 -5.61 24.14 30.10
N LEU A 21 -4.44 24.14 30.75
CA LEU A 21 -3.15 23.89 30.09
C LEU A 21 -3.04 22.44 29.63
N ILE A 22 -3.53 21.50 30.43
CA ILE A 22 -3.60 20.08 30.07
C ILE A 22 -4.50 19.89 28.84
N VAL A 23 -5.71 20.46 28.87
CA VAL A 23 -6.65 20.38 27.73
C VAL A 23 -6.04 21.02 26.47
N LEU A 24 -5.40 22.19 26.60
CA LEU A 24 -4.72 22.84 25.48
C LEU A 24 -3.61 21.96 24.90
N LEU A 25 -2.81 21.32 25.74
CA LEU A 25 -1.76 20.40 25.31
C LEU A 25 -2.34 19.23 24.51
N PHE A 26 -3.41 18.59 25.00
CA PHE A 26 -4.08 17.51 24.27
C PHE A 26 -4.72 18.00 22.97
N LEU A 27 -5.29 19.21 22.96
CA LEU A 27 -5.89 19.79 21.77
C LEU A 27 -4.82 20.06 20.70
N ILE A 28 -3.67 20.62 21.08
CA ILE A 28 -2.52 20.80 20.19
C ILE A 28 -2.04 19.45 19.66
N GLY A 29 -1.83 18.45 20.53
CA GLY A 29 -1.43 17.11 20.11
C GLY A 29 -2.42 16.48 19.12
N THR A 30 -3.72 16.64 19.38
CA THR A 30 -4.79 16.17 18.49
C THR A 30 -4.75 16.88 17.14
N ALA A 31 -4.56 18.20 17.12
CA ALA A 31 -4.47 18.98 15.89
C ALA A 31 -3.23 18.59 15.06
N VAL A 32 -2.09 18.34 15.71
CA VAL A 32 -0.86 17.85 15.04
C VAL A 32 -1.11 16.48 14.42
N MET A 33 -1.70 15.54 15.17
CA MET A 33 -2.05 14.23 14.62
C MET A 33 -3.04 14.32 13.46
N ALA A 34 -4.03 15.21 13.54
CA ALA A 34 -4.99 15.46 12.46
C ALA A 34 -4.30 16.02 11.21
N PHE A 35 -3.35 16.93 11.37
CA PHE A 35 -2.56 17.47 10.26
C PHE A 35 -1.76 16.37 9.53
N PHE A 36 -1.10 15.48 10.28
CA PHE A 36 -0.39 14.34 9.68
C PHE A 36 -1.34 13.29 9.08
N MET A 37 -2.52 13.11 9.67
CA MET A 37 -3.55 12.21 9.13
C MET A 37 -3.98 12.64 7.72
N LEU A 38 -4.13 13.95 7.47
CA LEU A 38 -4.49 14.47 6.14
C LEU A 38 -3.40 14.21 5.07
N GLN A 39 -2.16 13.90 5.48
CA GLN A 39 -1.06 13.60 4.58
C GLN A 39 -0.92 12.11 4.28
N LEU A 40 -1.67 11.24 4.97
CA LEU A 40 -1.65 9.81 4.72
C LEU A 40 -2.12 9.53 3.30
N ARG A 41 -1.25 8.86 2.53
CA ARG A 41 -1.58 8.34 1.21
C ARG A 41 -1.94 6.87 1.36
N VAL A 42 -3.04 6.47 0.74
CA VAL A 42 -3.40 5.06 0.63
C VAL A 42 -2.41 4.42 -0.34
N ASP A 43 -1.50 3.60 0.20
CA ASP A 43 -0.59 2.79 -0.60
C ASP A 43 -1.09 1.35 -0.57
N ALA A 44 -1.85 0.99 -1.60
CA ALA A 44 -2.38 -0.34 -1.84
C ALA A 44 -1.44 -1.17 -2.74
N GLY A 45 -0.13 -1.07 -2.55
CA GLY A 45 0.82 -1.91 -3.25
C GLY A 45 0.66 -3.39 -2.88
N PHE A 46 0.33 -4.24 -3.86
CA PHE A 46 0.21 -5.70 -3.73
C PHE A 46 1.35 -6.34 -2.91
N LYS A 47 2.57 -5.83 -3.07
CA LYS A 47 3.76 -6.28 -2.32
C LYS A 47 3.63 -6.24 -0.80
N LYS A 48 2.89 -5.27 -0.24
CA LYS A 48 2.72 -5.13 1.21
C LYS A 48 1.84 -6.23 1.82
N GLN A 49 1.08 -6.92 0.98
CA GLN A 49 0.25 -8.05 1.37
C GLN A 49 1.00 -9.39 1.20
N LEU A 50 2.17 -9.38 0.54
CA LEU A 50 2.96 -10.59 0.33
C LEU A 50 3.89 -10.85 1.52
N PRO A 51 4.13 -12.12 1.88
CA PRO A 51 5.11 -12.49 2.89
C PRO A 51 6.54 -12.34 2.34
N LEU A 52 7.03 -11.10 2.27
CA LEU A 52 8.33 -10.74 1.66
C LEU A 52 9.55 -11.43 2.29
N ALA A 53 9.42 -11.88 3.54
CA ALA A 53 10.47 -12.62 4.24
C ALA A 53 10.61 -14.08 3.79
N HIS A 54 9.65 -14.61 3.01
CA HIS A 54 9.69 -15.98 2.51
C HIS A 54 10.81 -16.17 1.47
N GLU A 55 11.45 -17.34 1.46
CA GLU A 55 12.59 -17.65 0.58
C GLU A 55 12.30 -17.38 -0.91
N TYR A 56 11.15 -17.84 -1.42
CA TYR A 56 10.72 -17.56 -2.79
C TYR A 56 10.56 -16.07 -3.14
N MET A 57 10.27 -15.22 -2.14
CA MET A 57 10.12 -13.78 -2.36
C MET A 57 11.47 -13.05 -2.41
N GLN A 58 12.57 -13.67 -1.97
CA GLN A 58 13.91 -13.09 -2.07
C GLN A 58 14.36 -13.02 -3.53
N THR A 59 14.16 -14.12 -4.27
CA THR A 59 14.45 -14.17 -5.71
C THR A 59 13.57 -13.20 -6.49
N PHE A 60 12.28 -13.11 -6.14
CA PHE A 60 11.37 -12.15 -6.77
C PHE A 60 11.81 -10.69 -6.57
N GLN A 61 12.25 -10.33 -5.35
CA GLN A 61 12.76 -8.98 -5.05
C GLN A 61 14.06 -8.67 -5.80
N PHE A 62 14.95 -9.65 -5.93
CA PHE A 62 16.21 -9.47 -6.66
C PHE A 62 16.00 -9.21 -8.15
N TYR A 63 15.04 -9.89 -8.78
CA TYR A 63 14.77 -9.77 -10.22
C TYR A 63 13.57 -8.88 -10.55
N GLU A 64 13.10 -8.08 -9.61
CA GLU A 64 11.94 -7.22 -9.80
C GLU A 64 12.12 -6.23 -10.97
N GLU A 65 13.34 -5.79 -11.22
CA GLU A 65 13.65 -4.88 -12.35
C GLU A 65 13.30 -5.47 -13.72
N PHE A 66 13.22 -6.80 -13.84
CA PHE A 66 12.92 -7.51 -15.10
C PHE A 66 11.42 -7.71 -15.37
N GLY A 67 10.58 -6.78 -14.89
CA GLY A 67 9.14 -6.75 -15.18
C GLY A 67 8.22 -6.80 -13.97
N GLY A 68 8.75 -6.88 -12.74
CA GLY A 68 7.99 -6.72 -11.51
C GLY A 68 6.69 -7.53 -11.42
N ALA A 69 5.72 -7.04 -10.64
CA ALA A 69 4.40 -7.68 -10.51
C ALA A 69 3.39 -7.20 -11.57
N ASN A 70 3.61 -6.04 -12.18
CA ASN A 70 2.65 -5.41 -13.10
C ASN A 70 2.95 -5.84 -14.54
N ARG A 71 2.63 -7.08 -14.89
CA ARG A 71 2.80 -7.64 -16.25
C ARG A 71 1.45 -8.00 -16.87
N ILE A 72 1.25 -7.59 -18.12
CA ILE A 72 0.15 -8.04 -18.96
C ILE A 72 0.72 -9.05 -19.95
N LEU A 73 0.17 -10.26 -19.97
CA LEU A 73 0.53 -11.30 -20.91
C LEU A 73 -0.66 -11.55 -21.84
N VAL A 74 -0.43 -11.42 -23.15
CA VAL A 74 -1.43 -11.68 -24.18
C VAL A 74 -1.02 -12.94 -24.93
N ALA A 75 -1.93 -13.92 -25.00
CA ALA A 75 -1.70 -15.18 -25.69
C ALA A 75 -2.67 -15.33 -26.86
N LEU A 76 -2.14 -15.43 -28.08
CA LEU A 76 -2.91 -15.77 -29.28
C LEU A 76 -2.90 -17.30 -29.47
N MET A 77 -4.08 -17.89 -29.64
CA MET A 77 -4.23 -19.34 -29.79
C MET A 77 -5.05 -19.68 -31.04
N ALA A 78 -4.58 -20.62 -31.85
CA ALA A 78 -5.36 -21.22 -32.93
C ALA A 78 -6.43 -22.15 -32.32
N ARG A 79 -7.70 -21.95 -32.68
CA ARG A 79 -8.82 -22.76 -32.14
C ARG A 79 -8.91 -24.14 -32.77
N GLU A 80 -8.55 -24.23 -34.04
CA GLU A 80 -8.60 -25.45 -34.85
C GLU A 80 -7.34 -25.50 -35.71
N GLY A 81 -6.78 -26.71 -35.90
CA GLY A 81 -5.58 -26.90 -36.70
C GLY A 81 -4.29 -26.45 -35.99
N ASP A 82 -3.30 -26.08 -36.80
CA ASP A 82 -1.95 -25.69 -36.36
C ASP A 82 -1.76 -24.17 -36.43
N MET A 83 -0.92 -23.63 -35.54
CA MET A 83 -0.56 -22.22 -35.48
C MET A 83 0.50 -21.82 -36.51
N PHE A 84 1.19 -22.77 -37.14
CA PHE A 84 2.22 -22.50 -38.14
C PHE A 84 1.64 -22.19 -39.53
N THR A 85 0.67 -21.27 -39.60
CA THR A 85 0.02 -20.82 -40.83
C THR A 85 0.31 -19.34 -41.11
N PRO A 86 0.35 -18.90 -42.38
CA PRO A 86 0.54 -17.49 -42.71
C PRO A 86 -0.47 -16.58 -42.01
N GLU A 87 -1.73 -16.99 -41.94
CA GLU A 87 -2.82 -16.22 -41.35
C GLU A 87 -2.64 -16.04 -39.85
N PHE A 88 -2.17 -17.08 -39.14
CA PHE A 88 -1.87 -16.97 -37.71
C PHE A 88 -0.70 -16.00 -37.46
N PHE A 89 0.36 -16.08 -38.26
CA PHE A 89 1.52 -15.19 -38.10
C PHE A 89 1.18 -13.72 -38.40
N GLU A 90 0.31 -13.46 -39.39
CA GLU A 90 -0.18 -12.11 -39.67
C GLU A 90 -0.99 -11.54 -38.49
N ALA A 91 -1.90 -12.34 -37.92
CA ALA A 91 -2.65 -11.94 -36.72
C ALA A 91 -1.73 -11.76 -35.50
N PHE A 92 -0.70 -12.60 -35.35
CA PHE A 92 0.28 -12.50 -34.27
C PHE A 92 1.11 -11.21 -34.36
N GLU A 93 1.57 -10.86 -35.57
CA GLU A 93 2.30 -9.62 -35.82
C GLU A 93 1.42 -8.40 -35.51
N GLN A 94 0.18 -8.40 -35.99
CA GLN A 94 -0.76 -7.30 -35.76
C GLN A 94 -1.01 -7.07 -34.27
N ILE A 95 -1.37 -8.13 -33.53
CA ILE A 95 -1.62 -8.02 -32.08
C ILE A 95 -0.36 -7.58 -31.33
N SER A 96 0.81 -8.09 -31.70
CA SER A 96 2.08 -7.71 -31.06
C SER A 96 2.38 -6.22 -31.28
N SER A 97 2.13 -5.71 -32.49
CA SER A 97 2.30 -4.29 -32.82
C SER A 97 1.31 -3.42 -32.05
N ASP A 98 0.04 -3.80 -32.03
CA ASP A 98 -1.01 -3.05 -31.35
C ASP A 98 -0.74 -2.97 -29.85
N VAL A 99 -0.38 -4.10 -29.21
CA VAL A 99 -0.05 -4.16 -27.77
C VAL A 99 1.17 -3.31 -27.45
N PHE A 100 2.20 -3.31 -28.30
CA PHE A 100 3.40 -2.48 -28.13
C PHE A 100 3.10 -0.97 -28.20
N LEU A 101 2.09 -0.58 -28.96
CA LEU A 101 1.69 0.82 -29.16
C LEU A 101 0.57 1.28 -28.21
N LEU A 102 0.12 0.44 -27.28
CA LEU A 102 -0.95 0.79 -26.35
C LEU A 102 -0.52 1.95 -25.43
N PRO A 103 -1.23 3.10 -25.47
CA PRO A 103 -0.89 4.22 -24.61
C PRO A 103 -1.27 3.91 -23.15
N GLY A 104 -0.30 4.03 -22.25
CA GLY A 104 -0.53 3.90 -20.80
C GLY A 104 -0.28 2.51 -20.22
N VAL A 105 0.34 1.61 -20.99
CA VAL A 105 0.93 0.35 -20.51
C VAL A 105 2.45 0.51 -20.38
#